data_AF-A0A379WJY6-F1
#
_entry.id   AF-A0A379WJY6-F1
#
_cell.length_a   1.000
_cell.length_b   1.000
_cell.length_c   1.000
_cell.angle_alpha   90.00
_cell.angle_beta   90.00
_cell.angle_gamma   90.00
#
_symmetry.space_group_name_H-M   'P 1'
#
loop_
_entity.id
_entity.type
_entity.pdbx_description
1 polymer ?
#
loop_
_entity_poly.entity_id
_entity_poly.type
_entity_poly.pdbx_seq_one_letter_code
_entity_poly.pdbx_strand_id
1 'polypeptide(L)'
;MTNNAAAPLYSLRGLPLIGWRDMSHALNYLFADGQLKQGTLVAINAEKLLTAEDNPEVRALIAAAEFKYADGISVVRSIRKKFPQAQVLVWLALTFGKR
;
A
#
# COMPACT_ATOMS: atom_id res chain seq x y z
N MET A 1 4.86 7.07 24.24
CA MET A 1 3.71 6.50 23.53
C MET A 1 3.88 6.81 22.05
N THR A 2 4.41 5.88 21.25
CA THR A 2 4.54 6.11 19.81
C THR A 2 3.16 6.06 19.19
N ASN A 3 2.78 7.12 18.48
CA ASN A 3 1.50 7.26 17.80
C ASN A 3 1.39 6.20 16.68
N ASN A 4 0.99 4.98 17.06
CA ASN A 4 1.03 3.76 16.22
C ASN A 4 -0.14 3.71 15.21
N ALA A 5 -1.00 4.74 15.22
CA ALA A 5 -2.16 4.90 14.35
C ALA A 5 -1.87 5.66 13.04
N ALA A 6 -0.69 6.27 12.92
CA ALA A 6 -0.29 7.00 11.71
C ALA A 6 0.65 6.15 10.85
N ALA A 7 0.19 5.79 9.64
CA ALA A 7 1.01 5.08 8.67
C ALA A 7 1.60 6.06 7.64
N PRO A 8 2.91 5.98 7.31
CA PRO A 8 3.55 6.87 6.36
C PRO A 8 3.03 6.62 4.94
N LEU A 9 2.87 7.72 4.20
CA LEU A 9 2.49 7.69 2.79
C LEU A 9 3.71 7.95 1.91
N TYR A 10 3.87 7.14 0.88
CA TYR A 10 4.95 7.25 -0.10
C TYR A 10 4.35 7.45 -1.49
N SER A 11 4.74 8.54 -2.15
CA SER A 11 4.27 8.82 -3.51
C SER A 11 5.12 8.10 -4.55
N LEU A 12 4.52 7.13 -5.24
CA LEU A 12 5.08 6.44 -6.40
C LEU A 12 4.18 6.67 -7.61
N ARG A 13 4.75 7.20 -8.70
CA ARG A 13 4.02 7.43 -9.98
C ARG A 13 2.68 8.17 -9.77
N GLY A 14 2.75 9.20 -8.90
CA GLY A 14 1.60 10.02 -8.53
C GLY A 14 0.53 9.33 -7.65
N LEU A 15 0.75 8.10 -7.19
CA LEU A 15 -0.14 7.41 -6.25
C LEU A 15 0.42 7.48 -4.82
N PRO A 16 -0.36 7.98 -3.84
CA PRO A 16 0.01 7.88 -2.44
C PRO A 16 -0.21 6.43 -1.95
N LEU A 17 0.86 5.79 -1.50
CA LEU A 17 0.83 4.42 -0.98
C LEU A 17 1.16 4.39 0.50
N ILE A 18 0.35 3.69 1.28
CA ILE A 18 0.61 3.38 2.68
C ILE A 18 1.77 2.38 2.76
N GLY A 19 2.78 2.69 3.57
CA GLY A 19 3.87 1.77 3.85
C GLY A 19 3.86 1.32 5.31
N TRP A 20 3.46 0.08 5.55
CA TRP A 20 3.53 -0.53 6.87
C TRP A 20 4.87 -1.19 7.12
N ARG A 21 5.39 -1.05 8.34
CA ARG A 21 6.69 -1.60 8.75
C ARG A 21 6.64 -3.07 9.14
N ASP A 22 5.48 -3.53 9.61
CA ASP A 22 5.19 -4.91 10.01
C ASP A 22 3.66 -5.13 10.03
N MET A 23 3.24 -6.38 10.34
CA MET A 23 1.84 -6.75 10.40
C MET A 23 1.07 -6.09 11.55
N SER A 24 1.72 -5.92 12.71
CA SER A 24 1.11 -5.27 13.87
C SER A 24 0.78 -3.80 13.57
N HIS A 25 1.66 -3.10 12.85
CA HIS A 25 1.41 -1.73 12.41
C HIS A 25 0.24 -1.66 11.42
N ALA A 26 0.13 -2.61 10.49
CA ALA A 26 -1.02 -2.67 9.57
C ALA A 26 -2.34 -2.88 10.33
N LEU A 27 -2.37 -3.84 11.26
CA LEU A 27 -3.55 -4.13 12.06
C LEU A 27 -3.94 -2.95 12.95
N ASN A 28 -2.98 -2.32 13.64
CA ASN A 28 -3.26 -1.14 14.46
C ASN A 28 -3.80 0.03 13.63
N TYR A 29 -3.34 0.20 12.39
CA TYR A 29 -3.84 1.24 11.49
C TYR A 29 -5.27 0.96 11.01
N LEU A 30 -5.58 -0.30 10.70
CA LEU A 30 -6.90 -0.73 10.21
C LEU A 30 -7.93 -0.87 11.33
N PHE A 31 -7.51 -1.26 12.53
CA PHE A 31 -8.33 -1.43 13.73
C PHE A 31 -7.97 -0.38 14.79
N ALA A 32 -8.13 0.89 14.45
CA ALA A 32 -7.87 1.98 15.39
C ALA A 32 -9.02 2.08 16.41
N ASP A 33 -8.69 2.21 17.70
CA ASP A 33 -9.64 2.48 18.78
C ASP A 33 -10.80 1.47 18.89
N GLY A 34 -10.53 0.21 18.55
CA GLY A 34 -11.52 -0.88 18.59
C GLY A 34 -12.53 -0.85 17.43
N GLN A 35 -12.36 0.06 16.47
CA GLN A 35 -13.17 0.12 15.26
C GLN A 35 -12.37 -0.23 14.01
N LEU A 36 -12.93 -1.12 13.20
CA LEU A 36 -12.38 -1.41 11.88
C LEU A 36 -12.70 -0.26 10.93
N LYS A 37 -11.67 0.30 10.32
CA LYS A 37 -11.82 1.28 9.24
C LYS A 37 -12.57 0.65 8.07
N GLN A 38 -13.61 1.34 7.61
CA GLN A 38 -14.43 0.93 6.48
C GLN A 38 -13.86 1.51 5.18
N GLY A 39 -13.93 0.74 4.10
CA GLY A 39 -13.48 1.15 2.77
C GLY A 39 -12.77 0.04 2.01
N THR A 40 -12.33 0.36 0.81
CA THR A 40 -11.61 -0.56 -0.07
C THR A 40 -10.13 -0.53 0.24
N LEU A 41 -9.58 -1.70 0.58
CA LEU A 41 -8.15 -1.92 0.76
C LEU A 41 -7.54 -2.58 -0.49
N VAL A 42 -6.61 -1.89 -1.14
CA VAL A 42 -5.96 -2.35 -2.37
C VAL A 42 -4.46 -2.57 -2.16
N ALA A 43 -4.02 -3.79 -2.48
CA ALA A 43 -2.61 -4.17 -2.55
C ALA A 43 -1.99 -3.70 -3.87
N ILE A 44 -1.07 -2.74 -3.79
CA ILE A 44 -0.41 -2.16 -4.97
C ILE A 44 0.93 -2.83 -5.20
N ASN A 45 0.96 -3.74 -6.19
CA ASN A 45 2.16 -4.35 -6.75
C ASN A 45 2.63 -3.61 -8.02
N ALA A 46 3.78 -4.00 -8.59
CA ALA A 46 4.33 -3.30 -9.74
C ALA A 46 3.47 -3.41 -10.99
N GLU A 47 2.84 -4.57 -11.21
CA GLU A 47 1.92 -4.75 -12.34
C GLU A 47 0.76 -3.76 -12.28
N LYS A 48 0.11 -3.61 -11.13
CA LYS A 48 -0.97 -2.61 -10.98
C LYS A 48 -0.50 -1.18 -11.20
N LEU A 49 0.72 -0.85 -10.78
CA LEU A 49 1.31 0.48 -11.05
C LEU A 49 1.51 0.72 -12.54
N LEU A 50 2.01 -0.27 -13.27
CA LEU A 50 2.22 -0.19 -14.72
C LEU A 50 0.89 -0.07 -15.46
N THR A 51 -0.06 -0.96 -15.16
CA THR A 51 -1.40 -0.92 -15.78
C THR A 51 -2.13 0.39 -15.51
N ALA A 52 -1.97 0.97 -14.31
CA ALA A 52 -2.58 2.25 -13.98
C ALA A 52 -1.93 3.48 -14.64
N GLU A 53 -0.74 3.35 -15.22
CA GLU A 53 -0.18 4.40 -16.06
C GLU A 53 -0.77 4.37 -17.47
N ASP A 54 -0.96 3.17 -18.00
CA ASP A 54 -1.42 2.99 -19.38
C ASP A 54 -2.95 2.99 -19.51
N ASN A 55 -3.68 2.71 -18.43
CA ASN A 55 -5.15 2.62 -18.42
C ASN A 55 -5.80 3.61 -17.41
N PRO A 56 -6.44 4.68 -17.91
CA PRO A 56 -7.13 5.67 -17.08
C PRO A 56 -8.28 5.12 -16.23
N GLU A 57 -8.97 4.08 -16.68
CA GLU A 57 -10.08 3.47 -15.91
C GLU A 57 -9.53 2.71 -14.70
N VAL A 58 -8.47 1.91 -14.90
CA VAL A 58 -7.77 1.21 -13.81
C VAL A 58 -7.19 2.23 -12.84
N ARG A 59 -6.65 3.33 -13.36
CA ARG A 59 -6.16 4.45 -12.54
C ARG A 59 -7.27 5.03 -11.66
N ALA A 60 -8.46 5.27 -12.22
CA ALA A 60 -9.60 5.79 -11.49
C ALA A 60 -10.07 4.83 -10.38
N LEU A 61 -10.14 3.53 -10.69
CA LEU A 61 -10.49 2.50 -9.69
C LEU A 61 -9.50 2.45 -8.53
N ILE A 62 -8.19 2.47 -8.82
CA ILE A 62 -7.16 2.51 -7.77
C ILE A 62 -7.24 3.81 -6.98
N ALA A 63 -7.49 4.94 -7.64
CA ALA A 63 -7.59 6.24 -6.98
C ALA A 63 -8.80 6.33 -6.04
N ALA A 64 -9.92 5.72 -6.41
CA ALA A 64 -11.15 5.68 -5.61
C ALA A 64 -11.01 4.86 -4.32
N ALA A 65 -10.05 3.93 -4.24
CA ALA A 65 -9.83 3.15 -3.03
C ALA A 65 -9.32 4.00 -1.87
N GLU A 66 -9.96 3.86 -0.71
CA GLU A 66 -9.62 4.59 0.51
C GLU A 66 -8.23 4.23 1.02
N PHE A 67 -7.86 2.95 0.94
CA PHE A 67 -6.59 2.44 1.46
C PHE A 67 -5.81 1.74 0.36
N LYS A 68 -4.64 2.28 0.01
CA LYS A 68 -3.75 1.73 -1.01
C LYS A 68 -2.42 1.45 -0.33
N TYR A 69 -2.03 0.19 -0.19
CA TYR A 69 -0.78 -0.15 0.50
C TYR A 69 0.25 -0.74 -0.46
N ALA A 70 1.52 -0.47 -0.17
CA ALA A 70 2.62 -0.99 -0.97
C ALA A 70 2.79 -2.50 -0.75
N ASP A 71 2.71 -3.27 -1.83
CA ASP A 71 2.79 -4.73 -1.83
C ASP A 71 3.81 -5.23 -2.87
N GLY A 72 4.47 -6.35 -2.58
CA GLY A 72 5.46 -6.93 -3.48
C GLY A 72 6.84 -6.25 -3.48
N ILE A 73 7.85 -7.05 -3.82
CA ILE A 73 9.27 -6.68 -3.70
C ILE A 73 9.66 -5.48 -4.56
N SER A 74 9.13 -5.38 -5.78
CA SER A 74 9.47 -4.33 -6.74
C SER A 74 8.98 -2.95 -6.31
N VAL A 75 7.76 -2.87 -5.76
CA VAL A 75 7.19 -1.60 -5.23
C VAL A 75 7.96 -1.18 -3.99
N VAL A 76 8.14 -2.09 -3.03
CA VAL A 76 8.84 -1.79 -1.78
C VAL A 76 10.29 -1.39 -2.03
N ARG A 77 10.99 -2.08 -2.95
CA ARG A 77 12.34 -1.67 -3.37
C ARG A 77 12.35 -0.29 -3.99
N SER A 78 11.35 0.05 -4.81
CA SER A 78 11.24 1.39 -5.42
C SER A 78 10.99 2.48 -4.37
N ILE A 79 10.16 2.20 -3.36
CA ILE A 79 9.95 3.10 -2.21
C ILE A 79 11.27 3.32 -1.49
N ARG A 80 11.96 2.25 -1.07
CA ARG A 80 13.22 2.35 -0.32
C ARG A 80 14.34 3.03 -1.13
N LYS A 81 14.34 2.88 -2.46
CA LYS A 81 15.27 3.59 -3.35
C LYS A 81 14.99 5.10 -3.38
N LYS A 82 13.72 5.50 -3.44
CA LYS A 82 13.30 6.91 -3.47
C LYS A 82 13.34 7.58 -2.08
N PHE A 83 13.10 6.80 -1.03
CA PHE A 83 13.01 7.21 0.36
C PHE A 83 13.88 6.26 1.22
N PRO A 84 15.19 6.52 1.36
CA PRO A 84 16.13 5.60 2.03
C PRO A 84 15.76 5.25 3.48
N GLN A 85 15.11 6.16 4.18
CA GLN A 85 14.62 5.99 5.55
C GLN A 85 13.32 5.18 5.67
N ALA A 86 12.71 4.77 4.56
CA ALA A 86 11.41 4.13 4.55
C ALA A 86 11.43 2.74 5.19
N GLN A 87 10.70 2.58 6.29
CA GLN A 87 10.48 1.30 6.95
C GLN A 87 9.18 0.67 6.42
N VAL A 88 9.29 -0.07 5.33
CA VAL A 88 8.16 -0.75 4.68
C VAL A 88 8.45 -2.23 4.53
N LEU A 89 7.58 -3.09 5.06
CA LEU A 89 7.65 -4.54 4.93
C LEU A 89 7.37 -4.95 3.47
N VAL A 90 8.11 -5.95 2.98
CA VAL A 90 7.72 -6.64 1.74
C VAL A 90 6.59 -7.61 2.07
N TRP A 91 5.39 -7.26 1.66
CA TRP A 91 4.24 -8.14 1.71
C TRP A 91 4.35 -9.14 0.56
N LEU A 92 4.29 -10.43 0.88
CA LEU A 92 4.03 -11.49 -0.09
C LEU A 92 2.52 -11.67 -0.15
N ALA A 93 1.85 -10.92 -1.02
CA ALA A 93 0.56 -11.38 -1.49
C ALA A 93 0.80 -12.66 -2.31
N LEU A 94 0.38 -13.81 -1.79
CA LEU A 94 0.13 -14.98 -2.61
C LEU A 94 -0.97 -14.59 -3.60
N THR A 95 -0.58 -14.12 -4.78
CA THR A 95 -1.50 -13.92 -5.88
C THR A 95 -2.05 -15.29 -6.27
N PHE A 96 -3.23 -15.64 -5.77
CA PHE A 96 -4.07 -16.66 -6.38
C PHE A 96 -4.61 -16.10 -7.70
N GLY A 97 -3.74 -16.04 -8.70
CA GLY A 97 -4.15 -15.88 -10.09
C GLY A 97 -4.92 -17.14 -10.49
N LYS A 98 -6.08 -16.94 -11.12
CA LYS A 98 -6.83 -18.03 -11.76
C LYS A 98 -5.88 -18.86 -12.62
N ARG A 99 -5.83 -20.17 -12.34
CA ARG A 99 -5.36 -21.15 -13.31
C ARG A 99 -6.31 -21.20 -14.50
#